data_AF-A0A7Y8J6F3-F1
#
_entry.id   AF-A0A7Y8J6F3-F1
#
_cell.length_a   1.000
_cell.length_b   1.000
_cell.length_c   1.000
_cell.angle_alpha   90.00
_cell.angle_beta   90.00
_cell.angle_gamma   90.00
#
_symmetry.space_group_name_H-M   'P 1'
#
loop_
_entity.id
_entity.type
_entity.pdbx_description
1 polymer ?
#
loop_
_entity_poly.entity_id
_entity_poly.type
_entity_poly.pdbx_seq_one_letter_code
_entity_poly.pdbx_strand_id
1 'polypeptide(L)' 'MNIEQIREYCLKKKGVTEEFPFDEETLVFKVAGKIFLL' A
#
# COMPACT_ATOMS: atom_id res chain seq x y z
N MET A 1 10.40 12.72 3.87
CA MET A 1 9.95 11.31 3.81
C MET A 1 9.37 11.11 2.42
N ASN A 2 10.01 10.28 1.59
CA ASN A 2 9.63 10.09 0.19
C ASN A 2 8.61 8.95 0.06
N ILE A 3 7.65 9.09 -0.87
CA ILE A 3 6.63 8.07 -1.12
C ILE A 3 7.24 6.70 -1.48
N GLU A 4 8.32 6.70 -2.27
CA GLU A 4 9.06 5.48 -2.61
C GLU A 4 9.63 4.77 -1.37
N GLN A 5 10.13 5.53 -0.39
CA GLN A 5 10.67 4.94 0.84
C GLN A 5 9.58 4.30 1.69
N ILE A 6 8.39 4.92 1.76
CA ILE A 6 7.23 4.34 2.45
C ILE A 6 6.75 3.09 1.73
N ARG A 7 6.63 3.15 0.40
CA ARG A 7 6.22 2.02 -0.44
C ARG A 7 7.15 0.81 -0.25
N GLU A 8 8.46 1.02 -0.36
CA GLU A 8 9.46 -0.03 -0.11
C GLU A 8 9.37 -0.58 1.33
N TYR A 9 9.15 0.28 2.32
CA TYR A 9 8.99 -0.13 3.70
C TYR A 9 7.75 -1.01 3.91
N CYS A 10 6.62 -0.64 3.30
CA CYS A 10 5.36 -1.37 3.36
C CYS A 10 5.45 -2.72 2.64
N LEU A 11 6.00 -2.75 1.43
CA LEU A 11 6.14 -3.97 0.62
C LEU A 11 7.11 -4.99 1.23
N LYS A 12 8.05 -4.56 2.10
CA LYS A 12 8.90 -5.47 2.89
C LYS A 12 8.14 -6.24 3.97
N LYS A 13 6.91 -5.84 4.33
CA LYS A 13 6.09 -6.55 5.32
C LYS A 13 5.36 -7.72 4.66
N LYS A 14 5.38 -8.88 5.32
CA LYS A 14 4.76 -10.11 4.80
C LYS A 14 3.25 -9.92 4.61
N GLY A 15 2.75 -10.28 3.43
CA GLY A 15 1.32 -10.24 3.12
C GLY A 15 0.77 -8.85 2.83
N VAL A 16 1.65 -7.87 2.54
CA VAL A 16 1.25 -6.56 2.03
C VAL A 16 1.06 -6.61 0.51
N THR A 17 -0.02 -5.99 0.04
CA THR A 17 -0.31 -5.77 -1.39
C THR A 17 -0.72 -4.33 -1.62
N GLU A 18 -0.54 -3.85 -2.84
CA GLU A 18 -0.97 -2.51 -3.28
C GLU A 18 -2.10 -2.62 -4.33
N GLU A 19 -3.10 -1.75 -4.27
CA GLU A 19 -4.26 -1.78 -5.16
C GLU A 19 -4.89 -0.38 -5.30
N PHE A 20 -5.69 -0.20 -6.36
CA PHE A 20 -6.47 1.00 -6.68
C PHE A 20 -7.99 0.68 -6.61
N PRO A 21 -8.59 0.55 -5.42
CA PRO A 21 -9.96 0.06 -5.26
C PRO A 21 -11.04 1.14 -5.44
N PHE A 22 -10.65 2.42 -5.57
CA PHE A 22 -11.59 3.54 -5.63
C PHE A 22 -11.59 4.21 -7.01
N ASP A 23 -10.40 4.53 -7.53
CA ASP A 23 -10.14 5.19 -8.80
C ASP A 23 -8.72 4.85 -9.28
N GLU A 24 -8.27 5.41 -10.40
CA GLU A 24 -6.96 5.14 -11.01
C GLU A 24 -5.79 5.89 -10.34
N GLU A 25 -6.06 6.74 -9.35
CA GLU A 25 -5.05 7.63 -8.74
C GLU A 25 -4.76 7.26 -7.28
N THR A 26 -5.71 6.64 -6.60
CA THR A 26 -5.68 6.39 -5.15
C THR A 26 -5.08 5.03 -4.83
N LEU A 27 -3.77 5.02 -4.54
CA LEU A 27 -3.03 3.82 -4.13
C LEU A 27 -3.27 3.48 -2.65
N VAL A 28 -3.82 2.30 -2.37
CA VAL A 28 -3.89 1.76 -1.00
C VAL A 28 -2.94 0.59 -0.79
N PHE A 29 -2.46 0.46 0.44
CA PHE A 29 -1.79 -0.76 0.91
C PHE A 29 -2.72 -1.55 1.82
N LYS A 30 -2.77 -2.86 1.55
CA LYS A 30 -3.56 -3.83 2.29
C LYS A 30 -2.64 -4.83 2.96
N VAL A 31 -2.99 -5.29 4.16
CA VAL A 31 -2.38 -6.45 4.82
C VAL A 31 -3.48 -7.46 5.10
N ALA A 32 -3.30 -8.70 4.60
CA ALA A 32 -4.33 -9.75 4.71
C ALA A 32 -5.75 -9.28 4.31
N GLY A 33 -5.84 -8.48 3.23
CA GLY A 33 -7.10 -7.96 2.69
C GLY A 33 -7.68 -6.73 3.39
N LYS A 34 -7.02 -6.19 4.43
CA LYS A 34 -7.46 -4.97 5.14
C LYS A 34 -6.57 -3.78 4.81
N ILE A 35 -7.18 -2.65 4.46
CA ILE A 35 -6.48 -1.38 4.17
C ILE A 35 -5.87 -0.83 5.47
N PHE A 36 -4.63 -0.36 5.39
CA PHE A 36 -3.94 0.27 6.53
C PHE A 36 -3.16 1.55 6.15
N LEU A 37 -3.01 1.84 4.86
CA LEU A 37 -2.37 3.05 4.33
C LEU A 37 -3.07 3.45 3.02
N LEU A 38 -3.29 4.76 2.86
CA LEU A 38 -3.95 5.46 1.75
C LEU A 38 -3.13 6.71 1.43
#